data_AF-A0A7V3HJ53-F1
#
_entry.id   AF-A0A7V3HJ53-F1
#
_cell.length_a   1.000
_cell.length_b   1.000
_cell.length_c   1.000
_cell.angle_alpha   90.00
_cell.angle_beta   90.00
_cell.angle_gamma   90.00
#
_symmetry.space_group_name_H-M   'P 1'
#
loop_
_entity.id
_entity.type
_entity.pdbx_description
1 polymer ?
#
loop_
_entity_poly.entity_id
_entity_poly.type
_entity_poly.pdbx_seq_one_letter_code
_entity_poly.pdbx_strand_id
1 'polypeptide(L)'
;MKSRLVQVWRSFWVATWLGWQIESNWTDPVLFAIYSVIKPIASAAILVVMYGVITGGRFSEPIFPYIYLGNAFYIYVGSVMVGISWAVIDDREHYRTLKYIYVAPVFMPFYWLGRGVARFLTGSFAVFITLASGMLFLHLPINLAHANWPLFLLSLILGIMVLAFMGLILANVSLLVAHHFFLIGEAVAGALFLFSGAVFPLEVLPDWLRPLGFIMPITYWLELLRRSLLPSGVKAFPTFASLSNGELLGIMLGLSVFFGVAAFASFKLCDFLTRERGLIDRTTNY
;
A
#
# COMPACT_ATOMS: atom_id res chain seq x y z
N MET A 1 13.08 -14.15 27.27
CA MET A 1 13.25 -13.58 25.90
C MET A 1 12.90 -14.56 24.78
N LYS A 2 13.41 -15.81 24.77
CA LYS A 2 13.09 -16.80 23.70
C LYS A 2 11.59 -17.08 23.52
N SER A 3 10.79 -17.13 24.59
CA SER A 3 9.34 -17.39 24.50
C SER A 3 8.56 -16.29 23.77
N ARG A 4 8.93 -15.01 23.95
CA ARG A 4 8.23 -13.87 23.35
C ARG A 4 8.46 -13.78 21.84
N LEU A 5 9.68 -14.04 21.38
CA LEU A 5 9.99 -14.07 19.94
C LEU A 5 9.25 -15.22 19.25
N VAL A 6 9.19 -16.40 19.86
CA VAL A 6 8.43 -17.54 19.35
C VAL A 6 6.94 -17.19 19.26
N GLN A 7 6.39 -16.52 20.27
CA GLN A 7 4.99 -16.10 20.27
C GLN A 7 4.70 -15.06 19.19
N VAL A 8 5.58 -14.07 19.01
CA VAL A 8 5.49 -13.06 17.94
C VAL A 8 5.49 -13.72 16.57
N TRP A 9 6.47 -14.60 16.32
CA TRP A 9 6.60 -15.31 15.06
C TRP A 9 5.40 -16.22 14.78
N ARG A 10 4.92 -16.94 15.79
CA ARG A 10 3.72 -17.76 15.69
C ARG A 10 2.47 -16.92 15.39
N SER A 11 2.33 -15.77 16.05
CA SER A 11 1.21 -14.83 15.81
C SER A 11 1.21 -14.36 14.36
N PHE A 12 2.37 -13.95 13.85
CA PHE A 12 2.54 -13.52 12.47
C PHE A 12 2.19 -14.63 11.47
N TRP A 13 2.78 -15.82 11.62
CA TRP A 13 2.55 -16.92 10.66
C TRP A 13 1.13 -17.43 10.65
N VAL A 14 0.51 -17.61 11.82
CA VAL A 14 -0.89 -18.05 11.90
C VAL A 14 -1.81 -17.01 11.26
N ALA A 15 -1.55 -15.73 11.50
CA ALA A 15 -2.32 -14.66 10.89
C ALA A 15 -2.12 -14.57 9.37
N THR A 16 -0.91 -14.79 8.87
CA THR A 16 -0.61 -14.89 7.44
C THR A 16 -1.38 -16.02 6.79
N TRP A 17 -1.37 -17.21 7.40
CA TRP A 17 -2.12 -18.36 6.88
C TRP A 17 -3.63 -18.12 6.90
N LEU A 18 -4.16 -17.58 8.01
CA LEU A 18 -5.56 -17.20 8.13
C LEU A 18 -5.96 -16.16 7.08
N GLY A 19 -5.15 -15.13 6.89
CA GLY A 19 -5.38 -14.10 5.89
C GLY A 19 -5.40 -14.67 4.48
N TRP A 20 -4.50 -15.60 4.17
CA TRP A 20 -4.51 -16.29 2.88
C TRP A 20 -5.80 -17.11 2.71
N GLN A 21 -6.19 -17.89 3.71
CA GLN A 21 -7.42 -18.68 3.65
C GLN A 21 -8.65 -17.79 3.41
N ILE A 22 -8.78 -16.67 4.13
CA ILE A 22 -9.90 -15.72 3.94
C ILE A 22 -9.89 -15.17 2.51
N GLU A 23 -8.73 -14.74 2.02
CA GLU A 23 -8.63 -14.10 0.71
C GLU A 23 -8.75 -15.09 -0.46
N SER A 24 -8.34 -16.35 -0.25
CA SER A 24 -8.41 -17.41 -1.26
C SER A 24 -9.72 -18.21 -1.23
N ASN A 25 -10.58 -18.01 -0.22
CA ASN A 25 -11.83 -18.76 -0.04
C ASN A 25 -12.94 -18.26 -0.99
N TRP A 26 -12.64 -18.28 -2.29
CA TRP A 26 -13.59 -18.01 -3.36
C TRP A 26 -14.30 -19.31 -3.74
N THR A 27 -15.62 -19.23 -3.91
CA THR A 27 -16.48 -20.39 -4.19
C THR A 27 -16.13 -21.08 -5.52
N ASP A 28 -15.58 -20.33 -6.50
CA ASP A 28 -15.14 -20.84 -7.80
C ASP A 28 -13.74 -20.29 -8.16
N PRO A 29 -12.73 -21.15 -8.33
CA PRO A 29 -11.37 -20.75 -8.75
C PRO A 29 -11.31 -20.01 -10.09
N VAL A 30 -12.24 -20.30 -11.02
CA VAL A 30 -12.29 -19.65 -12.33
C VAL A 30 -12.73 -18.20 -12.17
N LEU A 31 -13.79 -17.95 -11.39
CA LEU A 31 -14.22 -16.59 -11.07
C LEU A 31 -13.13 -15.81 -10.36
N PHE A 32 -12.44 -16.43 -9.39
CA PHE A 32 -11.32 -15.80 -8.70
C PHE A 32 -10.22 -15.35 -9.67
N ALA A 33 -9.81 -16.23 -10.60
CA ALA A 33 -8.81 -15.91 -11.61
C ALA A 33 -9.26 -14.76 -12.52
N ILE A 34 -10.51 -14.80 -12.98
CA ILE A 34 -11.11 -13.75 -13.81
C ILE A 34 -11.10 -12.41 -13.08
N TYR A 35 -11.60 -12.33 -11.84
CA TYR A 35 -11.64 -11.08 -11.07
C TYR A 35 -10.25 -10.55 -10.74
N SER A 36 -9.30 -11.44 -10.43
CA SER A 36 -7.92 -11.08 -10.11
C SER A 36 -7.19 -10.48 -11.32
N VAL A 37 -7.61 -10.81 -12.54
CA VAL A 37 -7.04 -10.26 -13.79
C VAL A 37 -7.80 -9.04 -14.29
N ILE A 38 -9.13 -9.11 -14.34
CA ILE A 38 -9.95 -8.03 -14.91
C ILE A 38 -9.90 -6.78 -14.03
N LYS A 39 -9.97 -6.91 -12.70
CA LYS A 39 -10.08 -5.74 -11.82
C LYS A 39 -8.86 -4.80 -11.93
N PRO A 40 -7.60 -5.28 -11.88
CA PRO A 40 -6.43 -4.41 -12.06
C PRO A 40 -6.36 -3.81 -13.46
N ILE A 41 -6.63 -4.59 -14.50
CA ILE A 41 -6.61 -4.11 -15.90
C ILE A 41 -7.68 -3.03 -16.09
N ALA A 42 -8.90 -3.23 -15.59
CA ALA A 42 -9.97 -2.25 -15.68
C ALA A 42 -9.62 -0.96 -14.94
N SER A 43 -9.05 -1.07 -13.73
CA SER A 43 -8.59 0.09 -12.95
C SER A 43 -7.50 0.88 -13.70
N ALA A 44 -6.54 0.20 -14.30
CA ALA A 44 -5.50 0.84 -15.10
C ALA A 44 -6.07 1.43 -16.41
N ALA A 45 -7.03 0.75 -17.03
CA ALA A 45 -7.67 1.20 -18.26
C ALA A 45 -8.39 2.54 -18.09
N ILE A 46 -9.00 2.80 -16.91
CA ILE A 46 -9.59 4.13 -16.61
C ILE A 46 -8.54 5.22 -16.78
N LEU A 47 -7.34 5.03 -16.23
CA LEU A 47 -6.25 5.99 -16.35
C LEU A 47 -5.74 6.11 -17.79
N VAL A 48 -5.58 4.99 -18.49
CA VAL A 48 -5.11 4.97 -19.89
C VAL A 48 -6.09 5.69 -20.81
N VAL A 49 -7.39 5.44 -20.66
CA VAL A 49 -8.45 6.11 -21.43
C VAL A 49 -8.47 7.59 -21.10
N MET A 50 -8.45 7.96 -19.82
CA MET A 50 -8.41 9.36 -19.39
C MET A 50 -7.20 10.09 -20.00
N TYR A 51 -6.01 9.51 -19.91
CA TYR A 51 -4.80 10.08 -20.49
C TYR A 51 -4.90 10.19 -22.03
N GLY A 52 -5.41 9.14 -22.69
CA GLY A 52 -5.59 9.12 -24.14
C GLY A 52 -6.53 10.21 -24.64
N VAL A 53 -7.66 10.42 -23.94
CA VAL A 53 -8.63 11.48 -24.26
C VAL A 53 -8.02 12.87 -24.06
N ILE A 54 -7.29 13.10 -22.96
CA ILE A 54 -6.69 14.41 -22.65
C ILE A 54 -5.55 14.76 -23.61
N THR A 55 -4.70 13.80 -23.96
CA THR A 55 -3.49 14.05 -24.77
C THR A 55 -3.70 13.83 -26.27
N GLY A 56 -4.89 13.38 -26.69
CA GLY A 56 -5.14 12.98 -28.08
C GLY A 56 -4.37 11.73 -28.50
N GLY A 57 -4.14 10.79 -27.58
CA GLY A 57 -3.50 9.49 -27.84
C GLY A 57 -1.97 9.50 -27.86
N ARG A 58 -1.32 10.50 -27.25
CA ARG A 58 0.15 10.62 -27.23
C ARG A 58 0.80 9.78 -26.12
N PHE A 59 0.72 8.46 -26.28
CA PHE A 59 1.29 7.49 -25.34
C PHE A 59 2.83 7.36 -25.41
N SER A 60 3.46 7.94 -26.43
CA SER A 60 4.92 7.97 -26.58
C SER A 60 5.61 9.03 -25.72
N GLU A 61 4.87 9.94 -25.10
CA GLU A 61 5.45 10.98 -24.25
C GLU A 61 5.98 10.40 -22.93
N PRO A 62 7.11 10.91 -22.40
CA PRO A 62 7.72 10.43 -21.14
C PRO A 62 6.79 10.44 -19.92
N ILE A 63 5.76 11.29 -19.95
CA ILE A 63 4.76 11.40 -18.90
C ILE A 63 3.88 10.15 -18.81
N PHE A 64 3.60 9.45 -19.91
CA PHE A 64 2.72 8.29 -19.89
C PHE A 64 3.31 7.13 -19.06
N PRO A 65 4.56 6.67 -19.30
CA PRO A 65 5.21 5.67 -18.45
C PRO A 65 5.30 6.13 -16.98
N TYR A 66 5.58 7.41 -16.74
CA TYR A 66 5.66 7.97 -15.38
C TYR A 66 4.35 7.76 -14.59
N ILE A 67 3.22 8.12 -15.19
CA ILE A 67 1.89 8.00 -14.58
C ILE A 67 1.48 6.53 -14.47
N TYR A 68 1.73 5.74 -15.51
CA TYR A 68 1.35 4.33 -15.54
C TYR A 68 2.06 3.52 -14.46
N LEU A 69 3.38 3.68 -14.30
CA LEU A 69 4.12 3.02 -13.23
C LEU A 69 3.64 3.50 -11.85
N GLY A 70 3.43 4.80 -11.70
CA GLY A 70 2.89 5.37 -10.47
C GLY A 70 1.58 4.71 -10.06
N ASN A 71 0.64 4.58 -10.99
CA ASN A 71 -0.65 3.91 -10.78
C ASN A 71 -0.50 2.41 -10.47
N ALA A 72 0.34 1.70 -11.22
CA ALA A 72 0.55 0.27 -11.03
C ALA A 72 1.06 -0.04 -9.61
N PHE A 73 2.06 0.70 -9.12
CA PHE A 73 2.58 0.51 -7.76
C PHE A 73 1.65 1.10 -6.69
N TYR A 74 0.81 2.08 -7.04
CA TYR A 74 -0.21 2.60 -6.13
C TYR A 74 -1.22 1.54 -5.68
N ILE A 75 -1.40 0.47 -6.45
CA ILE A 75 -2.22 -0.69 -6.06
C ILE A 75 -1.83 -1.22 -4.68
N TYR A 76 -0.54 -1.20 -4.32
CA TYR A 76 -0.09 -1.62 -2.99
C TYR A 76 -0.58 -0.74 -1.85
N VAL A 77 -0.89 0.54 -2.10
CA VAL A 77 -1.47 1.43 -1.09
C VAL A 77 -2.87 0.92 -0.73
N GLY A 78 -3.70 0.61 -1.73
CA GLY A 78 -5.01 -0.01 -1.51
C GLY A 78 -4.90 -1.44 -0.96
N SER A 79 -3.96 -2.25 -1.44
CA SER A 79 -3.89 -3.64 -0.99
C SER A 79 -3.26 -3.76 0.40
N VAL A 80 -2.06 -3.23 0.64
CA VAL A 80 -1.31 -3.42 1.88
C VAL A 80 -1.79 -2.47 2.98
N MET A 81 -1.75 -1.16 2.73
CA MET A 81 -2.05 -0.18 3.77
C MET A 81 -3.53 -0.26 4.18
N VAL A 82 -4.45 -0.17 3.22
CA VAL A 82 -5.89 -0.29 3.51
C VAL A 82 -6.24 -1.72 3.94
N GLY A 83 -5.67 -2.76 3.32
CA GLY A 83 -5.97 -4.15 3.67
C GLY A 83 -5.55 -4.56 5.10
N ILE A 84 -4.45 -4.03 5.62
CA ILE A 84 -4.07 -4.23 7.04
C ILE A 84 -5.10 -3.56 7.96
N SER A 85 -5.51 -2.32 7.65
CA SER A 85 -6.57 -1.66 8.40
C SER A 85 -7.91 -2.40 8.31
N TRP A 86 -8.20 -3.01 7.17
CA TRP A 86 -9.43 -3.76 6.94
C TRP A 86 -9.49 -5.04 7.76
N ALA A 87 -8.34 -5.67 8.06
CA ALA A 87 -8.30 -6.85 8.92
C ALA A 87 -8.94 -6.60 10.30
N VAL A 88 -8.76 -5.40 10.87
CA VAL A 88 -9.41 -5.01 12.14
C VAL A 88 -10.93 -4.99 12.00
N ILE A 89 -11.41 -4.38 10.92
CA ILE A 89 -12.83 -4.24 10.62
C ILE A 89 -13.47 -5.61 10.39
N ASP A 90 -12.79 -6.45 9.62
CA ASP A 90 -13.20 -7.80 9.29
C ASP A 90 -13.34 -8.67 10.55
N ASP A 91 -12.34 -8.64 11.43
CA ASP A 91 -12.40 -9.37 12.70
C ASP A 91 -13.43 -8.80 13.68
N ARG A 92 -13.69 -7.49 13.62
CA ARG A 92 -14.60 -6.80 14.55
C ARG A 92 -16.07 -6.91 14.14
N GLU A 93 -16.39 -6.54 12.90
CA GLU A 93 -17.75 -6.37 12.41
C GLU A 93 -18.24 -7.61 11.67
N HIS A 94 -17.43 -8.16 10.75
CA HIS A 94 -17.84 -9.27 9.89
C HIS A 94 -17.80 -10.61 10.64
N TYR A 95 -16.65 -10.98 11.21
CA TYR A 95 -16.49 -12.24 11.93
C TYR A 95 -16.81 -12.14 13.43
N ARG A 96 -16.79 -10.93 14.00
CA ARG A 96 -17.02 -10.67 15.44
C ARG A 96 -16.10 -11.51 16.35
N THR A 97 -14.91 -11.80 15.86
CA THR A 97 -13.88 -12.61 16.53
C THR A 97 -12.86 -11.77 17.27
N LEU A 98 -12.82 -10.45 17.04
CA LEU A 98 -11.81 -9.55 17.60
C LEU A 98 -11.63 -9.76 19.11
N LYS A 99 -12.72 -9.84 19.87
CA LYS A 99 -12.72 -10.10 21.32
C LYS A 99 -12.03 -11.41 21.72
N TYR A 100 -12.22 -12.48 20.95
CA TYR A 100 -11.55 -13.76 21.20
C TYR A 100 -10.06 -13.68 20.89
N ILE A 101 -9.70 -12.93 19.85
CA ILE A 101 -8.30 -12.71 19.47
C ILE A 101 -7.58 -11.90 20.57
N TYR A 102 -8.25 -10.92 21.20
CA TYR A 102 -7.68 -10.14 22.31
C TYR A 102 -7.42 -10.95 23.60
N VAL A 103 -8.15 -12.04 23.82
CA VAL A 103 -7.93 -12.95 24.98
C VAL A 103 -6.88 -14.01 24.66
N ALA A 104 -6.64 -14.30 23.38
CA ALA A 104 -5.63 -15.26 22.95
C ALA A 104 -4.20 -14.75 23.20
N PRO A 105 -3.21 -15.65 23.36
CA PRO A 105 -1.80 -15.27 23.51
C PRO A 105 -1.19 -14.83 22.17
N VAL A 106 -1.73 -13.78 21.55
CA VAL A 106 -1.27 -13.21 20.28
C VAL A 106 -0.82 -11.77 20.46
N PHE A 107 0.19 -11.38 19.68
CA PHE A 107 0.65 -9.99 19.65
C PHE A 107 0.01 -9.24 18.49
N MET A 108 -0.95 -8.36 18.79
CA MET A 108 -1.85 -7.75 17.80
C MET A 108 -1.17 -7.08 16.60
N PRO A 109 -0.14 -6.23 16.77
CA PRO A 109 0.54 -5.63 15.61
C PRO A 109 1.09 -6.67 14.64
N PHE A 110 1.70 -7.75 15.14
CA PHE A 110 2.22 -8.81 14.28
C PHE A 110 1.12 -9.69 13.68
N TYR A 111 0.00 -9.82 14.37
CA TYR A 111 -1.19 -10.47 13.82
C TYR A 111 -1.73 -9.69 12.61
N TRP A 112 -1.95 -8.37 12.72
CA TRP A 112 -2.43 -7.57 11.58
C TRP A 112 -1.39 -7.46 10.46
N LEU A 113 -0.09 -7.36 10.78
CA LEU A 113 0.97 -7.44 9.77
C LEU A 113 0.94 -8.77 9.02
N GLY A 114 0.70 -9.88 9.73
CA GLY A 114 0.52 -11.20 9.11
C GLY A 114 -0.69 -11.23 8.16
N ARG A 115 -1.84 -10.71 8.59
CA ARG A 115 -3.02 -10.54 7.72
C ARG A 115 -2.70 -9.72 6.47
N GLY A 116 -1.83 -8.71 6.59
CA GLY A 116 -1.32 -7.89 5.50
C GLY A 116 -0.52 -8.65 4.44
N VAL A 117 0.11 -9.78 4.77
CA VAL A 117 0.91 -10.57 3.80
C VAL A 117 0.04 -11.11 2.67
N ALA A 118 -1.15 -11.62 2.97
CA ALA A 118 -2.08 -12.10 1.95
C ALA A 118 -2.51 -10.97 0.99
N ARG A 119 -2.70 -9.76 1.54
CA ARG A 119 -3.00 -8.54 0.78
C ARG A 119 -1.81 -8.04 -0.05
N PHE A 120 -0.59 -8.23 0.44
CA PHE A 120 0.63 -7.98 -0.33
C PHE A 120 0.74 -8.95 -1.50
N LEU A 121 0.51 -10.25 -1.30
CA LEU A 121 0.60 -11.25 -2.37
C LEU A 121 -0.43 -11.01 -3.48
N THR A 122 -1.70 -10.80 -3.12
CA THR A 122 -2.76 -10.48 -4.08
C THR A 122 -2.52 -9.14 -4.78
N GLY A 123 -2.06 -8.12 -4.03
CA GLY A 123 -1.62 -6.84 -4.61
C GLY A 123 -0.44 -6.98 -5.57
N SER A 124 0.52 -7.85 -5.26
CA SER A 124 1.68 -8.12 -6.13
C SER A 124 1.26 -8.74 -7.44
N PHE A 125 0.29 -9.66 -7.40
CA PHE A 125 -0.31 -10.24 -8.60
C PHE A 125 -1.01 -9.18 -9.45
N ALA A 126 -1.79 -8.30 -8.81
CA ALA A 126 -2.44 -7.19 -9.49
C ALA A 126 -1.45 -6.19 -10.14
N VAL A 127 -0.37 -5.84 -9.42
CA VAL A 127 0.70 -4.98 -9.93
C VAL A 127 1.40 -5.66 -11.11
N PHE A 128 1.72 -6.94 -10.99
CA PHE A 128 2.35 -7.72 -12.05
C PHE A 128 1.48 -7.75 -13.31
N ILE A 129 0.19 -8.04 -13.18
CA ILE A 129 -0.75 -8.04 -14.30
C ILE A 129 -0.85 -6.66 -14.94
N THR A 130 -0.92 -5.62 -14.11
CA THR A 130 -0.97 -4.24 -14.60
C THR A 130 0.28 -3.92 -15.40
N LEU A 131 1.48 -4.14 -14.85
CA LEU A 131 2.74 -3.92 -15.57
C LEU A 131 2.85 -4.77 -16.84
N ALA A 132 2.47 -6.04 -16.79
CA ALA A 132 2.46 -6.92 -17.96
C ALA A 132 1.53 -6.39 -19.05
N SER A 133 0.33 -5.93 -18.68
CA SER A 133 -0.62 -5.33 -19.62
C SER A 133 -0.07 -4.05 -20.26
N GLY A 134 0.61 -3.20 -19.49
CA GLY A 134 1.24 -1.99 -20.00
C GLY A 134 2.42 -2.28 -20.95
N MET A 135 3.22 -3.30 -20.65
CA MET A 135 4.31 -3.72 -21.54
C MET A 135 3.78 -4.33 -22.84
N LEU A 136 2.75 -5.18 -22.77
CA LEU A 136 2.21 -5.91 -23.93
C LEU A 136 1.33 -5.04 -24.84
N PHE A 137 0.44 -4.23 -24.27
CA PHE A 137 -0.56 -3.48 -25.05
C PHE A 137 -0.18 -2.02 -25.28
N LEU A 138 0.59 -1.42 -24.36
CA LEU A 138 0.89 0.02 -24.36
C LEU A 138 2.36 0.33 -24.65
N HIS A 139 3.16 -0.69 -24.96
CA HIS A 139 4.57 -0.59 -25.35
C HIS A 139 5.41 0.24 -24.37
N LEU A 140 5.20 0.04 -23.07
CA LEU A 140 5.97 0.73 -22.04
C LEU A 140 7.49 0.51 -22.25
N PRO A 141 8.32 1.56 -22.15
CA PRO A 141 9.76 1.48 -22.40
C PRO A 141 10.52 0.86 -21.20
N ILE A 142 10.04 -0.26 -20.67
CA ILE A 142 10.67 -1.00 -19.58
C ILE A 142 11.59 -2.05 -20.20
N ASN A 143 12.90 -1.86 -20.07
CA ASN A 143 13.88 -2.84 -20.47
C ASN A 143 14.27 -3.69 -19.26
N LEU A 144 13.68 -4.88 -19.12
CA LEU A 144 13.92 -5.80 -18.00
C LEU A 144 15.40 -6.19 -17.83
N ALA A 145 16.19 -6.16 -18.90
CA ALA A 145 17.62 -6.49 -18.84
C ALA A 145 18.48 -5.33 -18.31
N HIS A 146 18.02 -4.08 -18.46
CA HIS A 146 18.75 -2.88 -18.03
C HIS A 146 18.14 -2.23 -16.77
N ALA A 147 17.06 -2.81 -16.25
CA ALA A 147 16.45 -2.37 -15.00
C ALA A 147 17.44 -2.55 -13.83
N ASN A 148 17.46 -1.57 -12.93
CA ASN A 148 18.27 -1.63 -11.73
C ASN A 148 17.54 -2.48 -10.67
N TRP A 149 17.66 -3.80 -10.79
CA TRP A 149 17.03 -4.76 -9.88
C TRP A 149 17.40 -4.58 -8.40
N PRO A 150 18.67 -4.28 -8.02
CA PRO A 150 19.00 -3.99 -6.62
C PRO A 150 18.22 -2.78 -6.08
N LEU A 151 18.16 -1.68 -6.83
CA LEU A 151 17.40 -0.50 -6.44
C LEU A 151 15.89 -0.79 -6.36
N PHE A 152 15.36 -1.55 -7.32
CA PHE A 152 13.97 -1.97 -7.35
C PHE A 152 13.61 -2.80 -6.11
N LEU A 153 14.38 -3.83 -5.78
CA LEU A 153 14.10 -4.70 -4.64
C LEU A 153 14.22 -3.95 -3.31
N LEU A 154 15.26 -3.12 -3.14
CA LEU A 154 15.42 -2.32 -1.93
C LEU A 154 14.29 -1.30 -1.76
N SER A 155 13.94 -0.58 -2.82
CA SER A 155 12.83 0.38 -2.79
C SER A 155 11.49 -0.30 -2.56
N LEU A 156 11.24 -1.48 -3.16
CA LEU A 156 10.04 -2.27 -2.92
C LEU A 156 9.94 -2.69 -1.45
N ILE A 157 11.00 -3.27 -0.88
CA ILE A 157 11.00 -3.70 0.54
C ILE A 157 10.73 -2.52 1.46
N LEU A 158 11.40 -1.38 1.26
CA LEU A 158 11.19 -0.19 2.08
C LEU A 158 9.78 0.38 1.91
N GLY A 159 9.27 0.47 0.68
CA GLY A 159 7.92 0.95 0.41
C GLY A 159 6.86 0.08 1.07
N ILE A 160 6.94 -1.25 0.90
CA ILE A 160 6.00 -2.18 1.55
C ILE A 160 6.09 -2.10 3.07
N MET A 161 7.29 -1.95 3.63
CA MET A 161 7.47 -1.77 5.07
C MET A 161 6.79 -0.49 5.57
N VAL A 162 6.94 0.64 4.87
CA VAL A 162 6.27 1.89 5.23
C VAL A 162 4.76 1.76 5.10
N LEU A 163 4.26 1.18 4.00
CA LEU A 163 2.84 0.95 3.81
C LEU A 163 2.26 0.06 4.91
N ALA A 164 3.02 -0.93 5.37
CA ALA A 164 2.63 -1.77 6.49
C ALA A 164 2.53 -0.98 7.80
N PHE A 165 3.47 -0.08 8.09
CA PHE A 165 3.40 0.81 9.26
C PHE A 165 2.25 1.80 9.16
N MET A 166 2.01 2.40 7.98
CA MET A 166 0.85 3.26 7.74
C MET A 166 -0.46 2.48 7.92
N GLY A 167 -0.52 1.25 7.40
CA GLY A 167 -1.67 0.36 7.56
C GLY A 167 -1.92 0.00 9.02
N LEU A 168 -0.86 -0.19 9.82
CA LEU A 168 -0.98 -0.37 11.28
C LEU A 168 -1.52 0.89 11.97
N ILE A 169 -1.07 2.08 11.60
CA ILE A 169 -1.61 3.34 12.15
C ILE A 169 -3.12 3.42 11.85
N LEU A 170 -3.53 3.10 10.62
CA LEU A 170 -4.94 3.08 10.24
C LEU A 170 -5.72 2.01 11.01
N ALA A 171 -5.18 0.81 11.14
CA ALA A 171 -5.75 -0.27 11.95
C ALA A 171 -6.00 0.18 13.40
N ASN A 172 -5.04 0.88 14.00
CA ASN A 172 -5.16 1.43 15.35
C ASN A 172 -6.27 2.48 15.46
N VAL A 173 -6.38 3.39 14.48
CA VAL A 173 -7.44 4.40 14.44
C VAL A 173 -8.81 3.74 14.26
N SER A 174 -8.91 2.72 13.40
CA SER A 174 -10.14 1.97 13.15
C SER A 174 -10.65 1.18 14.37
N LEU A 175 -9.81 0.92 15.37
CA LEU A 175 -10.28 0.40 16.66
C LEU A 175 -11.10 1.43 17.45
N LEU A 176 -10.73 2.70 17.35
CA LEU A 176 -11.39 3.78 18.09
C LEU A 176 -12.66 4.26 17.39
N VAL A 177 -12.69 4.17 16.06
CA VAL A 177 -13.81 4.63 15.26
C VAL A 177 -14.83 3.50 15.07
N ALA A 178 -16.04 3.73 15.58
CA ALA A 178 -17.12 2.76 15.43
C ALA A 178 -17.89 2.92 14.10
N HIS A 179 -18.21 4.16 13.70
CA HIS A 179 -19.03 4.43 12.51
C HIS A 179 -18.17 4.92 11.34
N HIS A 180 -18.56 4.58 10.11
CA HIS A 180 -17.82 4.94 8.88
C HIS A 180 -16.39 4.38 8.81
N PHE A 181 -16.13 3.27 9.51
CA PHE A 181 -14.83 2.57 9.48
C PHE A 181 -14.37 2.24 8.06
N PHE A 182 -15.32 1.98 7.14
CA PHE A 182 -15.03 1.60 5.77
C PHE A 182 -14.46 2.75 4.92
N LEU A 183 -14.73 4.00 5.30
CA LEU A 183 -14.31 5.18 4.54
C LEU A 183 -12.91 5.66 4.91
N ILE A 184 -12.41 5.38 6.11
CA ILE A 184 -11.15 5.97 6.60
C ILE A 184 -9.96 5.50 5.75
N GLY A 185 -9.87 4.20 5.50
CA GLY A 185 -8.80 3.63 4.69
C GLY A 185 -8.81 4.19 3.26
N GLU A 186 -9.99 4.19 2.63
CA GLU A 186 -10.18 4.71 1.28
C GLU A 186 -9.96 6.22 1.18
N ALA A 187 -10.37 7.00 2.19
CA ALA A 187 -10.14 8.45 2.22
C ALA A 187 -8.65 8.78 2.33
N VAL A 188 -7.91 8.04 3.17
CA VAL A 188 -6.46 8.21 3.30
C VAL A 188 -5.76 7.77 2.02
N ALA A 189 -6.16 6.64 1.43
CA ALA A 189 -5.64 6.22 0.13
C ALA A 189 -5.99 7.22 -0.99
N GLY A 190 -7.18 7.82 -1.01
CA GLY A 190 -7.54 8.87 -1.96
C GLY A 190 -6.68 10.13 -1.80
N ALA A 191 -6.49 10.58 -0.56
CA ALA A 191 -5.65 11.73 -0.24
C ALA A 191 -4.19 11.48 -0.66
N LEU A 192 -3.64 10.31 -0.32
CA LEU A 192 -2.28 9.93 -0.72
C LEU A 192 -2.15 9.85 -2.24
N PHE A 193 -3.19 9.47 -2.99
CA PHE A 193 -3.12 9.38 -4.45
C PHE A 193 -2.91 10.77 -5.07
N LEU A 194 -3.52 11.79 -4.47
CA LEU A 194 -3.38 13.19 -4.87
C LEU A 194 -2.02 13.77 -4.46
N PHE A 195 -1.56 13.50 -3.23
CA PHE A 195 -0.38 14.16 -2.66
C PHE A 195 0.94 13.41 -2.86
N SER A 196 0.92 12.16 -3.33
CA SER A 196 2.14 11.33 -3.42
C SER A 196 2.85 11.37 -4.77
N GLY A 197 2.41 12.20 -5.69
CA GLY A 197 3.02 12.21 -7.02
C GLY A 197 2.68 10.99 -7.88
N ALA A 198 1.66 10.20 -7.51
CA ALA A 198 1.31 8.94 -8.18
C ALA A 198 0.81 9.16 -9.61
N VAL A 199 -0.10 10.12 -9.79
CA VAL A 199 -0.67 10.48 -11.11
C VAL A 199 -0.16 11.81 -11.61
N PHE A 200 -0.06 12.81 -10.73
CA PHE A 200 0.37 14.15 -11.12
C PHE A 200 1.68 14.49 -10.41
N PRO A 201 2.58 15.26 -11.04
CA PRO A 201 3.79 15.75 -10.39
C PRO A 201 3.46 16.65 -9.20
N LEU A 202 4.34 16.67 -8.21
CA LEU A 202 4.20 17.58 -7.07
C LEU A 202 4.32 19.06 -7.48
N GLU A 203 4.95 19.37 -8.61
CA GLU A 203 5.06 20.74 -9.13
C GLU A 203 3.71 21.33 -9.51
N VAL A 204 2.74 20.49 -9.87
CA VAL A 204 1.37 20.92 -10.21
C VAL A 204 0.58 21.34 -8.96
N LEU A 205 0.99 20.89 -7.77
CA LEU A 205 0.36 21.31 -6.53
C LEU A 205 0.67 22.78 -6.24
N PRO A 206 -0.30 23.55 -5.70
CA PRO A 206 -0.07 24.88 -5.17
C PRO A 206 1.10 24.91 -4.18
N ASP A 207 1.85 26.01 -4.13
CA ASP A 207 3.06 26.11 -3.31
C ASP A 207 2.82 25.82 -1.82
N TRP A 208 1.62 26.09 -1.31
CA TRP A 208 1.23 25.81 0.07
C TRP A 208 0.86 24.33 0.32
N LEU A 209 0.48 23.57 -0.71
CA LEU A 209 0.18 22.12 -0.61
C LEU A 209 1.40 21.26 -0.89
N ARG A 210 2.37 21.76 -1.67
CA ARG A 210 3.57 21.02 -2.05
C ARG A 210 4.36 20.44 -0.85
N PRO A 211 4.51 21.13 0.30
CA PRO A 211 5.18 20.56 1.48
C PRO A 211 4.54 19.26 1.99
N LEU A 212 3.21 19.12 1.88
CA LEU A 212 2.53 17.88 2.28
C LEU A 212 3.00 16.69 1.44
N GLY A 213 3.21 16.89 0.14
CA GLY A 213 3.71 15.83 -0.74
C GLY A 213 5.14 15.40 -0.39
N PHE A 214 5.98 16.30 0.11
CA PHE A 214 7.35 15.97 0.55
C PHE A 214 7.39 15.30 1.93
N ILE A 215 6.33 15.37 2.73
CA ILE A 215 6.25 14.60 3.99
C ILE A 215 5.86 13.14 3.68
N MET A 216 5.19 12.89 2.55
CA MET A 216 4.65 11.58 2.24
C MET A 216 5.74 10.60 1.77
N PRO A 217 5.85 9.42 2.40
CA PRO A 217 6.84 8.41 2.00
C PRO A 217 6.58 7.87 0.58
N ILE A 218 5.31 7.75 0.20
CA ILE A 218 4.90 7.20 -1.11
C ILE A 218 5.52 8.01 -2.26
N THR A 219 5.71 9.31 -2.08
CA THR A 219 6.36 10.21 -3.05
C THR A 219 7.76 9.72 -3.43
N TYR A 220 8.61 9.50 -2.43
CA TYR A 220 9.99 9.06 -2.64
C TYR A 220 10.04 7.61 -3.12
N TRP A 221 9.12 6.78 -2.63
CA TRP A 221 9.01 5.39 -3.02
C TRP A 221 8.69 5.23 -4.52
N LEU A 222 7.66 5.92 -5.01
CA LEU A 222 7.28 5.87 -6.43
C LEU A 222 8.38 6.42 -7.33
N GLU A 223 9.08 7.46 -6.89
CA GLU A 223 10.24 7.98 -7.63
C GLU A 223 11.37 6.95 -7.74
N LEU A 224 11.72 6.26 -6.64
CA LEU A 224 12.74 5.19 -6.66
C LEU A 224 12.35 4.03 -7.58
N LEU A 225 11.07 3.62 -7.55
CA LEU A 225 10.56 2.56 -8.42
C LEU A 225 10.66 2.97 -9.89
N ARG A 226 10.29 4.20 -10.23
CA ARG A 226 10.44 4.75 -11.59
C ARG A 226 11.91 4.76 -12.03
N ARG A 227 12.82 5.24 -11.19
CA ARG A 227 14.27 5.25 -11.49
C ARG A 227 14.88 3.86 -11.64
N SER A 228 14.26 2.86 -11.01
CA SER A 228 14.73 1.47 -11.11
C SER A 228 14.28 0.77 -12.39
N LEU A 229 13.11 1.14 -12.94
CA LEU A 229 12.48 0.45 -14.07
C LEU A 229 12.54 1.23 -15.39
N LEU A 230 12.54 2.57 -15.33
CA LEU A 230 12.60 3.42 -16.51
C LEU A 230 14.05 3.77 -16.87
N PRO A 231 14.37 3.88 -18.18
CA PRO A 231 15.67 4.35 -18.63
C PRO A 231 16.02 5.73 -18.05
N SER A 232 17.30 5.98 -17.80
CA SER A 232 17.85 7.18 -17.14
C SER A 232 17.54 8.52 -17.85
N GLY A 233 17.00 8.49 -19.08
CA GLY A 233 16.53 9.65 -19.84
C GLY A 233 15.03 9.95 -19.73
N VAL A 234 14.22 9.04 -19.17
CA VAL A 234 12.76 9.26 -18.97
C VAL A 234 12.56 9.99 -17.63
N LYS A 235 13.10 11.20 -17.52
CA LYS A 235 12.82 12.11 -16.41
C LYS A 235 11.65 12.99 -16.82
N ALA A 236 10.44 12.57 -16.48
CA ALA A 236 9.25 13.35 -16.80
C ALA A 236 9.23 14.69 -16.03
N PHE A 237 9.79 14.73 -14.81
CA PHE A 237 9.72 15.89 -13.92
C PHE A 237 11.04 16.16 -13.17
N PRO A 238 11.44 17.43 -12.97
CA PRO A 238 12.69 17.79 -12.32
C PRO A 238 12.66 17.72 -10.78
N THR A 239 11.52 17.50 -10.13
CA THR A 239 11.31 17.63 -8.67
C THR A 239 12.42 16.99 -7.83
N PHE A 240 12.85 15.78 -8.21
CA PHE A 240 13.89 15.04 -7.49
C PHE A 240 15.16 14.86 -8.30
N ALA A 241 15.29 15.52 -9.46
CA ALA A 241 16.40 15.29 -10.38
C ALA A 241 17.79 15.63 -9.78
N SER A 242 17.83 16.51 -8.77
CA SER A 242 19.03 16.86 -8.01
C SER A 242 19.44 15.84 -6.96
N LEU A 243 18.50 15.00 -6.49
CA LEU A 243 18.77 13.99 -5.47
C LEU A 243 19.28 12.71 -6.10
N SER A 244 20.33 12.14 -5.52
CA SER A 244 20.83 10.81 -5.84
C SER A 244 19.90 9.71 -5.33
N ASN A 245 20.04 8.50 -5.89
CA ASN A 245 19.28 7.34 -5.43
C ASN A 245 19.62 6.98 -3.98
N GLY A 246 20.87 7.23 -3.54
CA GLY A 246 21.30 7.00 -2.17
C GLY A 246 20.61 7.95 -1.17
N GLU A 247 20.48 9.23 -1.52
CA GLU A 247 19.75 10.21 -0.70
C GLU A 247 18.27 9.88 -0.61
N LEU A 248 17.64 9.50 -1.73
CA LEU A 248 16.24 9.07 -1.73
C LEU A 248 16.01 7.82 -0.87
N LEU A 249 16.92 6.84 -0.94
CA LEU A 249 16.88 5.67 -0.06
C LEU A 249 17.09 6.06 1.42
N GLY A 250 17.97 7.02 1.69
CA GLY A 250 18.20 7.56 3.04
C GLY A 250 16.96 8.24 3.61
N ILE A 251 16.30 9.09 2.81
CA ILE A 251 15.01 9.72 3.17
C ILE A 251 13.97 8.64 3.43
N MET A 252 13.88 7.63 2.54
CA MET A 252 12.96 6.52 2.72
C MET A 252 13.19 5.75 4.01
N LEU A 253 14.44 5.41 4.32
CA LEU A 253 14.81 4.75 5.58
C LEU A 253 14.41 5.61 6.79
N GLY A 254 14.68 6.92 6.75
CA GLY A 254 14.28 7.86 7.80
C GLY A 254 12.76 7.88 8.01
N LEU A 255 11.99 7.94 6.93
CA LEU A 255 10.53 7.88 6.98
C LEU A 255 10.02 6.50 7.45
N SER A 256 10.64 5.40 7.04
CA SER A 256 10.31 4.06 7.55
C SER A 256 10.47 3.96 9.06
N VAL A 257 11.57 4.50 9.60
CA VAL A 257 11.81 4.54 11.04
C VAL A 257 10.76 5.42 11.72
N PHE A 258 10.50 6.61 11.19
CA PHE A 258 9.50 7.53 11.73
C PHE A 258 8.10 6.90 11.79
N PHE A 259 7.62 6.34 10.67
CA PHE A 259 6.31 5.68 10.61
C PHE A 259 6.26 4.41 11.47
N GLY A 260 7.36 3.67 11.59
CA GLY A 260 7.45 2.52 12.50
C GLY A 260 7.31 2.91 13.96
N VAL A 261 7.99 3.99 14.38
CA VAL A 261 7.86 4.55 15.74
C VAL A 261 6.44 5.09 15.97
N ALA A 262 5.89 5.82 15.00
CA ALA A 262 4.53 6.34 15.06
C ALA A 262 3.48 5.22 15.17
N ALA A 263 3.63 4.13 14.40
CA ALA A 263 2.75 2.96 14.45
C ALA A 263 2.78 2.28 15.82
N PHE A 264 3.97 2.15 16.43
CA PHE A 264 4.11 1.56 17.76
C PHE A 264 3.53 2.47 18.86
N ALA A 265 3.77 3.78 18.78
CA ALA A 265 3.21 4.75 19.71
C ALA A 265 1.68 4.82 19.60
N SER A 266 1.15 4.86 18.37
CA SER A 266 -0.30 4.83 18.11
C SER A 266 -0.94 3.54 18.61
N PHE A 267 -0.26 2.39 18.45
CA PHE A 267 -0.76 1.12 18.95
C PHE A 267 -0.91 1.15 20.47
N LYS A 268 0.11 1.60 21.21
CA LYS A 268 0.04 1.70 22.68
C LYS A 268 -1.11 2.61 23.14
N LEU A 269 -1.26 3.77 22.50
CA LEU A 269 -2.31 4.73 22.84
C LEU A 269 -3.71 4.16 22.54
N CYS A 270 -3.89 3.64 21.33
CA CYS A 270 -5.20 3.13 20.89
C CYS A 270 -5.59 1.87 21.64
N ASP A 271 -4.66 0.93 21.89
CA ASP A 271 -4.92 -0.28 22.68
C ASP A 271 -5.35 0.06 24.11
N PHE A 272 -4.67 1.02 24.76
CA PHE A 272 -5.07 1.50 26.08
C PHE A 272 -6.49 2.10 26.06
N LEU A 273 -6.75 3.05 25.16
CA LEU A 273 -8.06 3.72 25.04
C LEU A 273 -9.19 2.75 24.68
N THR A 274 -8.91 1.76 23.83
CA THR A 274 -9.91 0.77 23.39
C THR A 274 -10.32 -0.12 24.55
N ARG A 275 -9.37 -0.51 25.42
CA ARG A 275 -9.65 -1.30 26.63
C ARG A 275 -10.37 -0.49 27.69
N GLU A 276 -9.90 0.72 27.97
CA GLU A 276 -10.48 1.61 28.98
C GLU A 276 -11.94 1.96 28.65
N ARG A 277 -12.24 2.18 27.36
CA ARG A 277 -13.59 2.54 26.89
C ARG A 277 -14.46 1.35 26.49
N GLY A 278 -13.99 0.11 26.67
CA GLY A 278 -14.74 -1.10 26.29
C GLY A 278 -15.10 -1.18 24.80
N LEU A 279 -14.25 -0.62 23.92
CA LEU A 279 -14.55 -0.51 22.48
C LEU A 279 -14.31 -1.81 21.70
N ILE A 280 -13.63 -2.80 22.29
CA ILE A 280 -13.27 -4.07 21.64
C ILE A 280 -14.53 -4.84 21.20
N ASP A 281 -15.58 -4.81 22.02
CA ASP A 281 -16.85 -5.53 21.77
C ASP A 281 -17.88 -4.70 21.01
N ARG A 282 -17.56 -3.45 20.66
CA ARG A 282 -18.52 -2.53 20.06
C ARG A 282 -18.70 -2.82 18.57
N THR A 283 -19.77 -3.53 18.20
CA THR A 283 -20.20 -3.68 16.80
C THR A 283 -21.22 -2.62 16.42
N THR A 284 -21.29 -2.30 15.14
CA THR A 284 -22.28 -1.35 14.60
C THR A 284 -23.57 -2.00 14.10
N ASN A 285 -23.60 -3.34 14.03
CA ASN A 285 -24.75 -4.13 13.55
C ASN A 285 -25.23 -3.77 12.14
N TYR A 286 -24.36 -3.18 11.31
CA TYR A 286 -24.57 -3.11 9.86
C TYR A 286 -24.35 -4.48 9.21
#